data_AF-A0A4Y2WLY3-F1
#
_entry.id   AF-A0A4Y2WLY3-F1
#
_cell.length_a   1.000
_cell.length_b   1.000
_cell.length_c   1.000
_cell.angle_alpha   90.00
_cell.angle_beta   90.00
_cell.angle_gamma   90.00
#
_symmetry.space_group_name_H-M   'P 1'
#
loop_
_entity.id
_entity.type
_entity.pdbx_description
1 polymer ?
#
loop_
_entity_poly.entity_id
_entity_poly.type
_entity_poly.pdbx_seq_one_letter_code
_entity_poly.pdbx_strand_id
1 'polypeptide(L)'
;MVHGPCGAFNSLSPCLKEGNCSKMYPRQFIKETQFATDGYPLYRRRKPEDGGQTATVKMKSDSVVIDNRWIVPYSPLLLKMFDAHINVECCNSIKSIKYILKYVHKGSDQGVFAAHSSNNCIDEISEYQAGRYISSNEAAWRIFGFPIHERYPTVIHLDMHLENGQRIYFSEDNLQCRLANPPNTTLTGFF
;
A
#
# COMPACT_ATOMS: atom_id res chain seq x y z
N MET A 1 -14.66 13.59 4.16
CA MET A 1 -15.14 12.29 3.63
C MET A 1 -15.91 11.56 4.72
N VAL A 2 -17.06 10.96 4.39
CA VAL A 2 -17.95 10.30 5.35
C VAL A 2 -17.92 8.79 5.11
N HIS A 3 -17.71 7.99 6.15
CA HIS A 3 -18.00 6.57 6.10
C HIS A 3 -19.51 6.37 6.08
N GLY A 4 -20.02 5.65 5.07
CA GLY A 4 -21.45 5.39 4.92
C GLY A 4 -22.02 4.73 6.18
N PRO A 5 -23.20 5.16 6.67
CA PRO A 5 -23.84 4.51 7.81
C PRO A 5 -23.99 3.01 7.58
N CYS A 6 -23.54 2.20 8.54
CA CYS A 6 -23.51 0.74 8.46
C CYS A 6 -23.90 0.11 9.80
N GLY A 7 -24.05 -1.21 9.82
CA GLY A 7 -24.48 -1.94 11.02
C GLY A 7 -25.97 -1.75 11.25
N ALA A 8 -26.36 -1.22 12.41
CA ALA A 8 -27.76 -0.99 12.77
C ALA A 8 -28.50 -0.09 11.75
N PHE A 9 -27.80 0.84 11.10
CA PHE A 9 -28.37 1.72 10.09
C PHE A 9 -28.50 1.05 8.71
N ASN A 10 -27.67 0.05 8.42
CA ASN A 10 -27.68 -0.66 7.15
C ASN A 10 -26.92 -1.99 7.26
N SER A 11 -27.67 -3.08 7.40
CA SER A 11 -27.15 -4.45 7.52
C SER A 11 -26.55 -5.00 6.21
N LEU A 12 -26.90 -4.42 5.07
CA LEU A 12 -26.41 -4.81 3.74
C LEU A 12 -25.07 -4.12 3.38
N SER A 13 -24.48 -3.37 4.30
CA SER A 13 -23.24 -2.64 4.05
C SER A 13 -22.08 -3.62 3.78
N PRO A 14 -21.31 -3.46 2.68
CA PRO A 14 -20.19 -4.35 2.34
C PRO A 14 -19.08 -4.42 3.41
N CYS A 15 -19.00 -3.39 4.26
CA CYS A 15 -18.02 -3.34 5.34
C CYS A 15 -18.39 -4.20 6.54
N LEU A 16 -19.60 -4.75 6.62
CA LEU A 16 -20.05 -5.56 7.76
C LEU A 16 -19.42 -6.98 7.69
N LYS A 17 -18.83 -7.42 8.80
CA LYS A 17 -18.33 -8.77 9.01
C LYS A 17 -18.76 -9.23 10.40
N GLU A 18 -19.40 -10.40 10.50
CA GLU A 18 -19.86 -10.95 11.79
C GLU A 18 -20.69 -9.95 12.62
N GLY A 19 -21.56 -9.18 11.94
CA GLY A 19 -22.40 -8.16 12.58
C GLY A 19 -21.68 -6.86 12.98
N ASN A 20 -20.36 -6.76 12.81
CA ASN A 20 -19.57 -5.59 13.15
C ASN A 20 -18.97 -4.92 11.91
N CYS A 21 -18.79 -3.59 11.94
CA CYS A 21 -18.10 -2.90 10.87
C CYS A 21 -16.61 -3.29 10.89
N SER A 22 -16.12 -3.92 9.82
CA SER A 22 -14.70 -4.28 9.65
C SER A 22 -13.75 -3.08 9.65
N LYS A 23 -14.28 -1.87 9.48
CA LYS A 23 -13.53 -0.60 9.54
C LYS A 23 -13.70 0.12 10.89
N MET A 24 -14.38 -0.52 11.85
CA MET A 24 -14.60 -0.06 13.22
C MET A 24 -15.34 1.29 13.31
N TYR A 25 -16.35 1.48 12.45
CA TYR A 25 -17.24 2.64 12.53
C TYR A 25 -18.57 2.27 13.23
N PRO A 26 -19.17 3.20 13.99
CA PRO A 26 -18.65 4.52 14.34
C PRO A 26 -17.43 4.44 15.29
N ARG A 27 -16.45 5.33 15.09
CA ARG A 27 -15.28 5.41 15.97
C ARG A 27 -15.64 6.00 17.33
N GLN A 28 -14.81 5.80 18.34
CA GLN A 28 -15.03 6.44 19.65
C GLN A 28 -14.66 7.93 19.61
N PHE A 29 -15.30 8.73 20.47
CA PHE A 29 -14.89 10.11 20.70
C PHE A 29 -13.63 10.13 21.55
N ILE A 30 -12.66 10.96 21.16
CA ILE A 30 -11.38 11.10 21.85
C ILE A 30 -11.01 12.58 21.82
N LYS A 31 -10.64 13.13 22.98
CA LYS A 31 -10.33 14.56 23.13
C LYS A 31 -9.04 14.98 22.43
N GLU A 32 -8.09 14.08 22.26
CA GLU A 32 -6.78 14.35 21.65
C GLU A 32 -6.34 13.18 20.77
N THR A 33 -5.50 13.45 19.78
CA THR A 33 -4.95 12.38 18.94
C THR A 33 -3.89 11.62 19.72
N GLN A 34 -4.01 10.30 19.80
CA GLN A 34 -3.09 9.43 20.53
C GLN A 34 -2.43 8.43 19.58
N PHE A 35 -1.18 8.08 19.84
CA PHE A 35 -0.49 7.02 19.11
C PHE A 35 -0.68 5.71 19.87
N ALA A 36 -1.46 4.78 19.33
CA ALA A 36 -1.65 3.48 19.94
C ALA A 36 -0.43 2.56 19.74
N THR A 37 -0.26 1.61 20.64
CA THR A 37 0.85 0.63 20.65
C THR A 37 0.80 -0.36 19.49
N ASP A 38 -0.35 -0.53 18.87
CA ASP A 38 -0.55 -1.36 17.66
C ASP A 38 -0.04 -0.68 16.38
N GLY A 39 0.22 0.63 16.45
CA GLY A 39 0.84 1.43 15.41
C GLY A 39 -0.10 2.36 14.65
N TYR A 40 -1.41 2.26 14.86
CA TYR A 40 -2.37 3.14 14.21
C TYR A 40 -2.74 4.31 15.12
N PRO A 41 -2.75 5.56 14.61
CA PRO A 41 -3.17 6.70 15.42
C PRO A 41 -4.68 6.63 15.71
N LEU A 42 -5.03 6.97 16.94
CA LEU A 42 -6.39 7.24 17.34
C LEU A 42 -6.62 8.74 17.24
N TYR A 43 -7.32 9.19 16.18
CA TYR A 43 -7.55 10.62 15.97
C TYR A 43 -8.53 11.21 16.96
N ARG A 44 -8.26 12.46 17.33
CA ARG A 44 -9.22 13.32 18.01
C ARG A 44 -10.54 13.38 17.25
N ARG A 45 -11.63 13.09 17.96
CA ARG A 45 -13.01 13.17 17.46
C ARG A 45 -13.83 13.90 18.51
N ARG A 46 -14.20 15.14 18.23
CA ARG A 46 -14.99 16.00 19.13
C ARG A 46 -16.46 15.62 19.09
N LYS A 47 -17.09 15.55 20.26
CA LYS A 47 -18.54 15.47 20.38
C LYS A 47 -19.20 16.80 19.99
N PRO A 48 -20.50 16.82 19.64
CA PRO A 48 -21.22 18.07 19.35
C PRO A 48 -21.11 19.11 20.48
N GLU A 49 -21.20 18.67 21.74
CA GLU A 49 -21.02 19.50 22.95
C GLU A 49 -19.64 20.18 23.04
N ASP A 50 -18.59 19.56 22.47
CA ASP A 50 -17.22 20.05 22.46
C ASP A 50 -16.86 20.80 21.15
N GLY A 51 -17.85 21.26 20.39
CA GLY A 51 -17.66 21.90 19.09
C GLY A 51 -17.40 20.93 17.94
N GLY A 52 -17.85 19.67 18.07
CA GLY A 52 -17.96 18.72 16.97
C GLY A 52 -19.16 19.05 16.06
N GLN A 53 -19.18 18.49 14.86
CA GLN A 53 -20.25 18.72 13.88
C GLN A 53 -21.11 17.47 13.72
N THR A 54 -22.37 17.71 13.36
CA THR A 54 -23.31 16.70 12.91
C THR A 54 -23.72 17.00 11.48
N ALA A 55 -24.09 15.96 10.74
CA ALA A 55 -24.61 16.07 9.39
C ALA A 55 -25.69 15.02 9.17
N THR A 56 -26.70 15.35 8.38
CA THR A 56 -27.74 14.40 7.98
C THR A 56 -27.36 13.76 6.65
N VAL A 57 -27.23 12.44 6.63
CA VAL A 57 -26.96 11.66 5.41
C VAL A 57 -28.25 10.99 4.99
N LYS A 58 -28.69 11.28 3.77
CA LYS A 58 -29.84 10.59 3.15
C LYS A 58 -29.41 9.19 2.71
N MET A 59 -30.12 8.19 3.21
CA MET A 59 -30.05 6.81 2.72
C MET A 59 -31.30 6.52 1.87
N LYS A 60 -31.34 5.35 1.21
CA LYS A 60 -32.42 4.99 0.28
C LYS A 60 -33.81 5.00 0.93
N SER A 61 -33.91 4.67 2.22
CA SER A 61 -35.17 4.50 2.94
C SER A 61 -35.31 5.39 4.18
N ASP A 62 -34.25 6.10 4.58
CA ASP A 62 -34.26 6.90 5.81
C ASP A 62 -33.17 7.99 5.77
N SER A 63 -33.24 8.96 6.69
CA SER A 63 -32.20 9.96 6.91
C SER A 63 -31.52 9.73 8.25
N VAL A 64 -30.21 9.50 8.22
CA VAL A 64 -29.42 9.21 9.42
C VAL A 64 -28.62 10.45 9.80
N VAL A 65 -28.75 10.88 11.05
CA VAL A 65 -27.87 11.91 11.62
C VAL A 65 -26.56 11.26 12.05
N ILE A 66 -25.47 11.70 11.45
CA ILE A 66 -24.11 11.28 11.80
C ILE A 66 -23.36 12.42 12.47
N ASP A 67 -22.31 12.05 13.20
CA ASP A 67 -21.39 12.97 13.84
C ASP A 67 -19.94 12.68 13.43
N ASN A 68 -19.00 13.38 14.07
CA ASN A 68 -17.57 13.21 13.85
C ASN A 68 -17.04 11.77 13.99
N ARG A 69 -17.78 10.82 14.57
CA ARG A 69 -17.38 9.40 14.67
C ARG A 69 -17.39 8.69 13.32
N TRP A 70 -18.12 9.20 12.35
CA TRP A 70 -18.28 8.65 11.00
C TRP A 70 -17.31 9.23 9.97
N ILE A 71 -16.51 10.22 10.37
CA ILE A 71 -15.62 10.91 9.44
C ILE A 71 -14.34 10.12 9.21
N VAL A 72 -14.01 9.89 7.94
CA VAL A 72 -12.75 9.27 7.53
C VAL A 72 -11.65 10.34 7.57
N PRO A 73 -10.48 10.08 8.17
CA PRO A 73 -9.35 11.02 8.18
C PRO A 73 -9.02 11.56 6.78
N TYR A 74 -8.87 12.88 6.65
CA TYR A 74 -8.65 13.51 5.35
C TYR A 74 -7.87 14.83 5.51
N SER A 75 -7.28 15.29 4.41
CA SER A 75 -6.71 16.63 4.30
C SER A 75 -7.56 17.47 3.34
N PRO A 76 -8.22 18.55 3.79
CA PRO A 76 -9.00 19.43 2.91
C PRO A 76 -8.18 19.94 1.72
N LEU A 77 -6.88 20.21 1.93
CA LEU A 77 -5.96 20.65 0.89
C LEU A 77 -5.80 19.59 -0.19
N LEU A 78 -5.51 18.34 0.19
CA LEU A 78 -5.31 17.25 -0.78
C LEU A 78 -6.60 16.90 -1.52
N LEU A 79 -7.74 16.88 -0.83
CA LEU A 79 -9.04 16.65 -1.49
C LEU A 79 -9.31 17.70 -2.55
N LYS A 80 -9.07 18.98 -2.26
CA LYS A 80 -9.28 20.09 -3.21
C LYS A 80 -8.26 20.10 -4.35
N MET A 81 -7.00 19.75 -4.06
CA MET A 81 -5.93 19.77 -5.04
C MET A 81 -6.08 18.67 -6.11
N PHE A 82 -6.59 17.50 -5.72
CA PHE A 82 -6.71 16.35 -6.62
C PHE A 82 -8.14 16.02 -7.05
N ASP A 83 -9.13 16.77 -6.56
CA ASP A 83 -10.57 16.51 -6.78
C ASP A 83 -10.94 15.03 -6.59
N ALA A 84 -10.41 14.43 -5.52
CA ALA A 84 -10.48 12.99 -5.30
C ALA A 84 -10.74 12.66 -3.82
N HIS A 85 -11.36 11.50 -3.58
CA HIS A 85 -11.57 10.96 -2.25
C HIS A 85 -10.28 10.35 -1.68
N ILE A 86 -9.50 11.16 -0.96
CA ILE A 86 -8.21 10.75 -0.37
C ILE A 86 -8.37 10.53 1.14
N ASN A 87 -8.10 9.31 1.59
CA ASN A 87 -7.90 9.00 3.02
C ASN A 87 -6.47 9.35 3.41
N VAL A 88 -6.29 10.06 4.53
CA VAL A 88 -4.96 10.48 5.02
C VAL A 88 -4.71 9.91 6.41
N GLU A 89 -3.67 9.11 6.54
CA GLU A 89 -3.32 8.44 7.81
C GLU A 89 -1.92 8.85 8.30
N CYS A 90 -1.81 9.29 9.56
CA CYS A 90 -0.54 9.52 10.24
C CYS A 90 0.14 8.18 10.56
N CYS A 91 1.39 8.03 10.17
CA CYS A 91 2.17 6.81 10.43
C CYS A 91 3.37 7.15 11.31
N ASN A 92 3.33 6.73 12.57
CA ASN A 92 4.40 7.03 13.56
C ASN A 92 4.99 5.77 14.22
N SER A 93 4.57 4.57 13.80
CA SER A 93 5.09 3.33 14.36
C SER A 93 5.96 2.58 13.36
N ILE A 94 6.93 1.80 13.88
CA ILE A 94 7.74 0.88 13.06
C ILE A 94 6.84 -0.11 12.31
N LYS A 95 5.71 -0.54 12.90
CA LYS A 95 4.73 -1.42 12.23
C LYS A 95 4.10 -0.74 11.02
N SER A 96 3.71 0.53 11.14
CA SER A 96 3.12 1.33 10.07
C SER A 96 4.13 1.65 8.98
N ILE A 97 5.37 1.99 9.36
CA ILE A 97 6.47 2.22 8.41
C ILE A 97 6.77 0.92 7.65
N LYS A 98 6.91 -0.21 8.36
CA LYS A 98 7.08 -1.53 7.74
C LYS A 98 5.93 -1.86 6.80
N TYR A 99 4.70 -1.51 7.17
CA TYR A 99 3.54 -1.69 6.31
C TYR A 99 3.65 -0.86 5.04
N ILE A 100 3.91 0.46 5.12
CA ILE A 100 4.11 1.31 3.94
C ILE A 100 5.23 0.76 3.05
N LEU A 101 6.39 0.45 3.65
CA LEU A 101 7.51 -0.12 2.92
C LEU A 101 7.14 -1.45 2.26
N LYS A 102 6.35 -2.30 2.91
CA LYS A 102 5.84 -3.53 2.30
C LYS A 102 5.08 -3.23 1.01
N TYR A 103 4.22 -2.21 0.96
CA TYR A 103 3.46 -1.89 -0.26
C TYR A 103 4.33 -1.26 -1.35
N VAL A 104 5.27 -0.37 -0.97
CA VAL A 104 6.24 0.21 -1.92
C VAL A 104 7.13 -0.88 -2.53
N HIS A 105 7.52 -1.88 -1.74
CA HIS A 105 8.42 -2.96 -2.16
C HIS A 105 7.70 -4.25 -2.55
N LYS A 106 6.37 -4.30 -2.52
CA LYS A 106 5.61 -5.52 -2.83
C LYS A 106 5.86 -5.99 -4.27
N GLY A 107 6.38 -5.10 -5.11
CA GLY A 107 6.56 -5.32 -6.53
C GLY A 107 5.22 -5.29 -7.26
N SER A 108 5.32 -5.29 -8.59
CA SER A 108 4.20 -5.48 -9.49
C SER A 108 3.54 -6.85 -9.25
N ASP A 109 2.20 -6.87 -9.24
CA ASP A 109 1.43 -8.11 -9.14
C ASP A 109 1.77 -9.07 -10.30
N GLN A 110 1.67 -10.37 -10.02
CA GLN A 110 1.86 -11.42 -11.01
C GLN A 110 0.50 -11.91 -11.52
N GLY A 111 0.41 -12.08 -12.83
CA GLY A 111 -0.73 -12.71 -13.50
C GLY A 111 -0.26 -13.89 -14.34
N VAL A 112 -1.10 -14.91 -14.43
CA VAL A 112 -0.94 -15.99 -15.41
C VAL A 112 -1.86 -15.68 -16.58
N PHE A 113 -1.32 -15.66 -17.80
CA PHE A 113 -2.08 -15.44 -19.01
C PHE A 113 -1.87 -16.59 -19.99
N ALA A 114 -2.95 -16.91 -20.72
CA ALA A 114 -2.92 -17.94 -21.73
C ALA A 114 -2.45 -17.33 -23.07
N ALA A 115 -1.38 -17.87 -23.65
CA ALA A 115 -0.89 -17.52 -24.98
C ALA A 115 -1.27 -18.65 -25.94
N HIS A 116 -2.44 -18.54 -26.57
CA HIS A 116 -2.93 -19.59 -27.45
C HIS A 116 -2.17 -19.55 -28.80
N SER A 117 -1.31 -20.53 -29.03
CA SER A 117 -0.66 -20.74 -30.34
C SER A 117 -1.61 -21.51 -31.27
N SER A 118 -1.78 -21.06 -32.51
CA SER A 118 -2.68 -21.64 -33.52
C SER A 118 -2.30 -23.04 -34.03
N ASN A 119 -1.34 -23.72 -33.39
CA ASN A 119 -0.88 -25.05 -33.78
C ASN A 119 -1.58 -26.12 -32.93
N ASN A 120 -2.04 -27.21 -33.56
CA ASN A 120 -2.75 -28.33 -32.93
C ASN A 120 -1.90 -29.18 -31.96
N CYS A 121 -0.75 -28.68 -31.49
CA CYS A 121 0.08 -29.34 -30.49
C CYS A 121 -0.09 -28.55 -29.18
N ILE A 122 -0.79 -29.15 -28.22
CA ILE A 122 -1.06 -28.53 -26.92
C ILE A 122 0.15 -28.79 -26.03
N ASP A 123 0.92 -27.75 -25.74
CA ASP A 123 1.95 -27.75 -24.70
C ASP A 123 1.51 -26.80 -23.58
N GLU A 124 1.11 -27.37 -22.43
CA GLU A 124 0.62 -26.64 -21.25
C GLU A 124 1.61 -25.57 -20.74
N ILE A 125 2.92 -25.80 -20.92
CA ILE A 125 3.97 -24.87 -20.49
C ILE A 125 4.01 -23.66 -21.44
N SER A 126 3.87 -23.89 -22.74
CA SER A 126 3.76 -22.82 -23.74
C SER A 126 2.42 -22.07 -23.65
N GLU A 127 1.36 -22.76 -23.21
CA GLU A 127 0.01 -22.23 -23.17
C GLU A 127 -0.18 -21.24 -22.01
N TYR A 128 0.42 -21.46 -20.84
CA TYR A 128 0.27 -20.57 -19.68
C TYR A 128 1.59 -19.90 -19.28
N GLN A 129 1.67 -18.59 -19.49
CA GLN A 129 2.82 -17.80 -19.08
C GLN A 129 2.51 -16.99 -17.82
N ALA A 130 3.43 -17.03 -16.85
CA ALA A 130 3.40 -16.19 -15.68
C ALA A 130 4.22 -14.91 -15.93
N GLY A 131 3.58 -13.75 -15.86
CA GLY A 131 4.23 -12.46 -16.02
C GLY A 131 3.92 -11.51 -14.89
N ARG A 132 4.74 -10.47 -14.76
CA ARG A 132 4.45 -9.31 -13.93
C ARG A 132 3.77 -8.27 -14.78
N TYR A 133 2.63 -7.74 -14.34
CA TYR A 133 1.98 -6.64 -15.04
C TYR A 133 2.26 -5.32 -14.31
N ILE A 134 2.53 -4.28 -15.09
CA ILE A 134 2.64 -2.91 -14.60
C ILE A 134 1.36 -2.16 -14.94
N SER A 135 0.91 -1.28 -14.06
CA SER A 135 -0.24 -0.40 -14.36
C SER A 135 0.11 0.58 -15.48
N SER A 136 -0.88 1.04 -16.24
CA SER A 136 -0.67 2.03 -17.33
C SER A 136 0.05 3.29 -16.84
N ASN A 137 -0.26 3.73 -15.62
CA ASN A 137 0.37 4.88 -14.98
C ASN A 137 1.86 4.62 -14.70
N GLU A 138 2.19 3.45 -14.15
CA GLU A 138 3.59 3.06 -13.89
C GLU A 138 4.38 2.88 -15.21
N ALA A 139 3.76 2.32 -16.24
CA ALA A 139 4.36 2.17 -17.56
C ALA A 139 4.71 3.53 -18.18
N ALA A 140 3.77 4.48 -18.18
CA ALA A 140 4.03 5.83 -18.65
C ALA A 140 5.15 6.51 -17.84
N TRP A 141 5.12 6.40 -16.51
CA TRP A 141 6.16 6.96 -15.63
C TRP A 141 7.56 6.43 -15.97
N ARG A 142 7.66 5.11 -16.24
CA ARG A 142 8.90 4.45 -16.66
C ARG A 142 9.33 4.87 -18.06
N ILE A 143 8.42 4.94 -19.04
CA ILE A 143 8.72 5.36 -20.42
C ILE A 143 9.27 6.78 -20.45
N PHE A 144 8.70 7.68 -19.65
CA PHE A 144 9.17 9.06 -19.54
C PHE A 144 10.39 9.24 -18.62
N GLY A 145 10.89 8.17 -18.00
CA GLY A 145 12.09 8.20 -17.15
C GLY A 145 11.92 9.02 -15.86
N PHE A 146 10.70 9.20 -15.37
CA PHE A 146 10.47 9.95 -14.15
C PHE A 146 10.93 9.17 -12.90
N PRO A 147 11.46 9.85 -11.86
CA PRO A 147 11.80 9.21 -10.61
C PRO A 147 10.57 8.51 -9.99
N ILE A 148 10.71 7.23 -9.66
CA ILE A 148 9.63 6.41 -9.06
C ILE A 148 9.66 6.49 -7.54
N HIS A 149 10.85 6.61 -6.95
CA HIS A 149 11.03 6.76 -5.52
C HIS A 149 12.23 7.64 -5.23
N GLU A 150 12.12 8.42 -4.16
CA GLU A 150 13.21 9.21 -3.60
C GLU A 150 13.24 8.92 -2.09
N ARG A 151 14.43 8.78 -1.52
CA ARG A 151 14.62 8.60 -0.08
C ARG A 151 15.62 9.63 0.41
N TYR A 152 15.25 10.32 1.48
CA TYR A 152 16.14 11.23 2.17
C TYR A 152 16.14 10.92 3.67
N PRO A 153 17.29 10.59 4.28
CA PRO A 153 18.59 10.35 3.64
C PRO A 153 18.57 9.08 2.76
N THR A 154 19.48 9.00 1.79
CA THR A 154 19.61 7.81 0.93
C THR A 154 20.04 6.62 1.79
N VAL A 155 19.13 5.67 2.01
CA VAL A 155 19.44 4.40 2.67
C VAL A 155 19.68 3.34 1.60
N ILE A 156 20.95 2.94 1.44
CA ILE A 156 21.36 1.83 0.59
C ILE A 156 21.40 0.57 1.45
N HIS A 157 20.67 -0.47 1.05
CA HIS A 157 20.80 -1.78 1.68
C HIS A 157 22.07 -2.44 1.14
N LEU A 158 23.07 -2.63 1.99
CA LEU A 158 24.25 -3.40 1.62
C LEU A 158 23.89 -4.88 1.68
N ASP A 159 24.17 -5.61 0.61
CA ASP A 159 24.07 -7.07 0.64
C ASP A 159 25.14 -7.62 1.57
N MET A 160 24.70 -8.06 2.76
CA MET A 160 25.56 -8.69 3.74
C MET A 160 25.54 -10.20 3.52
N HIS A 161 26.72 -10.78 3.33
CA HIS A 161 26.92 -12.22 3.23
C HIS A 161 27.98 -12.65 4.24
N LEU A 162 27.96 -13.93 4.60
CA LEU A 162 29.04 -14.54 5.37
C LEU A 162 30.34 -14.54 4.54
N GLU A 163 31.47 -14.78 5.20
CA GLU A 163 32.75 -15.00 4.52
C GLU A 163 32.58 -16.13 3.48
N ASN A 164 32.98 -15.87 2.23
CA ASN A 164 32.78 -16.75 1.07
C ASN A 164 31.32 -17.09 0.70
N GLY A 165 30.33 -16.44 1.32
CA GLY A 165 28.89 -16.63 1.06
C GLY A 165 28.32 -15.73 -0.04
N GLN A 166 29.16 -15.02 -0.79
CA GLN A 166 28.73 -14.13 -1.85
C GLN A 166 28.12 -14.93 -3.02
N ARG A 167 26.93 -14.53 -3.46
CA ARG A 167 26.31 -15.11 -4.65
C ARG A 167 26.95 -14.49 -5.91
N ILE A 168 27.58 -15.33 -6.73
CA ILE A 168 28.14 -14.95 -8.02
C ILE A 168 27.36 -15.64 -9.13
N TYR A 169 26.97 -14.89 -10.15
CA TYR A 169 26.30 -15.41 -11.34
C TYR A 169 27.33 -15.62 -12.45
N PHE A 170 27.34 -16.83 -13.02
CA PHE A 170 28.19 -17.20 -14.14
C PHE A 170 27.38 -17.26 -15.43
N SER A 171 27.94 -16.72 -16.50
CA SER A 171 27.52 -16.91 -17.90
C SER A 171 28.73 -17.36 -18.71
N GLU A 172 28.51 -17.96 -19.88
CA GLU A 172 29.60 -18.42 -20.77
C GLU A 172 30.59 -17.28 -21.06
N ASP A 173 30.09 -16.06 -21.25
CA ASP A 173 30.91 -14.88 -21.56
C ASP A 173 31.70 -14.32 -20.37
N ASN A 174 31.31 -14.62 -19.13
CA ASN A 174 31.85 -13.94 -17.94
C ASN A 174 32.68 -14.82 -17.00
N LEU A 175 32.68 -16.14 -17.22
CA LEU A 175 33.30 -17.13 -16.33
C LEU A 175 34.79 -16.86 -16.10
N GLN A 176 35.57 -16.77 -17.17
CA GLN A 176 37.03 -16.57 -17.05
C GLN A 176 37.37 -15.23 -16.39
N CYS A 177 36.65 -14.17 -16.74
CA CYS A 177 36.89 -12.83 -16.20
C CYS A 177 36.59 -12.78 -14.69
N ARG A 178 35.49 -13.39 -14.23
CA ARG A 178 35.12 -13.40 -12.80
C ARG A 178 36.02 -14.28 -11.94
N LEU A 179 36.60 -15.34 -12.51
CA LEU A 179 37.57 -16.17 -11.81
C LEU A 179 38.92 -15.45 -11.65
N ALA A 180 39.35 -14.73 -12.68
CA ALA A 180 40.59 -13.95 -12.64
C ALA A 180 40.47 -12.69 -11.77
N ASN A 181 39.30 -12.04 -11.80
CA ASN A 181 39.02 -10.79 -11.09
C ASN A 181 37.70 -10.91 -10.32
N PRO A 182 37.73 -11.46 -9.08
CA PRO A 182 36.53 -11.52 -8.26
C PRO A 182 36.00 -10.11 -7.99
N PRO A 183 34.69 -9.85 -8.22
CA PRO A 183 34.12 -8.52 -8.05
C PRO A 183 34.12 -8.11 -6.58
N ASN A 184 34.50 -6.86 -6.32
CA ASN A 184 34.39 -6.28 -4.97
C ASN A 184 32.95 -6.41 -4.46
N THR A 185 32.83 -6.89 -3.23
CA THR A 185 31.53 -6.96 -2.55
C THR A 185 31.04 -5.56 -2.24
N THR A 186 29.73 -5.39 -2.07
CA THR A 186 29.14 -4.13 -1.60
C THR A 186 29.72 -3.68 -0.26
N LEU A 187 30.20 -4.63 0.56
CA LEU A 187 30.86 -4.35 1.83
C LEU A 187 32.32 -3.89 1.64
N THR A 188 33.10 -4.58 0.81
CA THR A 188 34.54 -4.29 0.59
C THR A 188 34.80 -3.14 -0.38
N GLY A 189 33.81 -2.72 -1.16
CA GLY A 189 33.93 -1.56 -2.05
C GLY A 189 33.54 -0.24 -1.39
N PHE A 190 32.83 -0.29 -0.26
CA PHE A 190 32.31 0.89 0.44
C PHE A 190 33.15 1.29 1.66
N PHE A 191 33.90 0.33 2.21
CA PHE A 191 34.89 0.52 3.28
C PHE A 191 36.28 0.25 2.72
#